data_AF-A0A8S1IJM3-F1
#
_entry.id   AF-A0A8S1IJM3-F1
#
_cell.length_a   1.000
_cell.length_b   1.000
_cell.length_c   1.000
_cell.angle_alpha   90.00
_cell.angle_beta   90.00
_cell.angle_gamma   90.00
#
_symmetry.space_group_name_H-M   'P 1'
#
loop_
_entity.id
_entity.type
_entity.pdbx_description
1 polymer ?
#
loop_
_entity_poly.entity_id
_entity_poly.type
_entity_poly.pdbx_seq_one_letter_code
_entity_poly.pdbx_strand_id
1 'polypeptide(L)'
;RYYNDSRKVGELTWEEVSQLKATPGGESPLRLTDYLAACKGRLRIMLDIKGEKQKLPREYLQQIEDAMRQHHQLSQAYMIGVEEAKQHFRGKLRMSRGFDDIVAARERGEDVASLYFYFPRGRTFTSEDIKAALRLGVPVVPSVNTFHYPAAERMQQSRVDIERMLKGGITEFQIDSVFDQWLLKLPAD
;
A
#
# COMPACT_ATOMS: atom_id res chain seq x y z
N ARG A 1 12.04 0.31 -18.87
CA ARG A 1 10.67 0.81 -18.58
C ARG A 1 9.75 -0.41 -18.56
N TYR A 2 8.79 -0.47 -17.66
CA TYR A 2 7.99 -1.69 -17.43
C TYR A 2 7.19 -2.14 -18.66
N TYR A 3 6.56 -1.23 -19.42
CA TYR A 3 5.76 -1.54 -20.62
C TYR A 3 6.43 -1.18 -21.96
N ASN A 4 7.71 -0.80 -21.94
CA ASN A 4 8.45 -0.28 -23.11
C ASN A 4 7.80 0.89 -23.89
N ASP A 5 6.76 1.54 -23.36
CA ASP A 5 6.17 2.77 -23.90
C ASP A 5 6.70 4.00 -23.16
N SER A 6 6.97 5.07 -23.89
CA SER A 6 7.56 6.29 -23.34
C SER A 6 6.55 7.35 -22.89
N ARG A 7 5.31 7.26 -23.39
CA ARG A 7 4.22 8.22 -23.21
C ARG A 7 3.68 8.19 -21.77
N LYS A 8 3.04 9.27 -21.35
CA LYS A 8 2.29 9.33 -20.10
C LYS A 8 0.98 8.56 -20.23
N VAL A 9 0.46 8.02 -19.13
CA VAL A 9 -0.81 7.26 -19.13
C VAL A 9 -1.97 8.10 -19.68
N GLY A 10 -2.01 9.40 -19.38
CA GLY A 10 -3.05 10.32 -19.90
C GLY A 10 -2.96 10.62 -21.40
N GLU A 11 -1.89 10.20 -22.08
CA GLU A 11 -1.72 10.33 -23.54
C GLU A 11 -2.17 9.07 -24.29
N LEU A 12 -2.62 8.04 -23.57
CA LEU A 12 -3.05 6.76 -24.12
C LEU A 12 -4.57 6.59 -23.95
N THR A 13 -5.20 6.01 -24.96
CA THR A 13 -6.55 5.46 -24.84
C THR A 13 -6.54 4.15 -24.05
N TRP A 14 -7.70 3.73 -23.55
CA TRP A 14 -7.81 2.41 -22.92
C TRP A 14 -7.44 1.28 -23.88
N GLU A 15 -7.83 1.38 -25.15
CA GLU A 15 -7.49 0.39 -26.17
C GLU A 15 -5.97 0.20 -26.25
N GLU A 16 -5.21 1.30 -26.35
CA GLU A 16 -3.74 1.26 -26.33
C GLU A 16 -3.18 0.70 -25.02
N VAL A 17 -3.67 1.19 -23.87
CA VAL A 17 -3.23 0.72 -22.55
C VAL A 17 -3.43 -0.79 -22.40
N SER A 18 -4.55 -1.32 -22.87
CA SER A 18 -4.89 -2.74 -22.77
C SER A 18 -3.98 -3.65 -23.61
N GLN A 19 -3.33 -3.11 -24.63
CA GLN A 19 -2.39 -3.85 -25.49
C GLN A 19 -0.94 -3.78 -25.01
N LEU A 20 -0.62 -2.93 -24.03
CA LEU A 20 0.72 -2.87 -23.44
C LEU A 20 1.10 -4.22 -22.83
N LYS A 21 2.40 -4.55 -22.91
CA LYS A 21 2.96 -5.80 -22.39
C LYS A 21 4.13 -5.51 -21.46
N ALA A 22 4.01 -5.97 -20.22
CA ALA A 22 5.05 -5.84 -19.22
C ALA A 22 6.31 -6.62 -19.63
N THR A 23 7.46 -6.12 -19.24
CA THR A 23 8.73 -6.85 -19.34
C THR A 23 9.44 -6.79 -17.99
N PRO A 24 9.69 -7.95 -17.35
CA PRO A 24 9.32 -9.32 -17.77
C PRO A 24 7.82 -9.61 -17.61
N GLY A 25 7.37 -10.79 -18.06
CA GLY A 25 6.07 -11.38 -17.74
C GLY A 25 4.97 -11.23 -18.81
N GLY A 26 5.04 -10.19 -19.64
CA GLY A 26 4.10 -10.00 -20.76
C GLY A 26 2.66 -9.68 -20.33
N GLU A 27 2.42 -9.38 -19.06
CA GLU A 27 1.09 -9.02 -18.56
C GLU A 27 0.66 -7.65 -19.06
N SER A 28 -0.65 -7.46 -19.21
CA SER A 28 -1.24 -6.18 -19.59
C SER A 28 -1.82 -5.45 -18.38
N PRO A 29 -1.85 -4.10 -18.40
CA PRO A 29 -2.62 -3.35 -17.41
C PRO A 29 -4.08 -3.82 -17.37
N LEU A 30 -4.65 -3.88 -16.17
CA LEU A 30 -6.06 -4.20 -15.95
C LEU A 30 -6.82 -2.96 -15.50
N ARG A 31 -8.14 -2.97 -15.70
CA ARG A 31 -8.99 -1.94 -15.07
C ARG A 31 -9.04 -2.20 -13.57
N LEU A 32 -9.23 -1.13 -12.80
CA LEU A 32 -9.45 -1.25 -11.37
C LEU A 32 -10.63 -2.18 -11.06
N THR A 33 -11.73 -2.07 -11.82
CA THR A 33 -12.92 -2.93 -11.67
C THR A 33 -12.61 -4.42 -11.83
N ASP A 34 -11.67 -4.77 -12.72
CA ASP A 34 -11.27 -6.16 -12.95
C ASP A 34 -10.51 -6.70 -11.73
N TYR A 35 -9.61 -5.89 -11.16
CA TYR A 35 -8.93 -6.22 -9.91
C TYR A 35 -9.90 -6.36 -8.74
N LEU A 36 -10.84 -5.43 -8.59
CA LEU A 36 -11.84 -5.47 -7.51
C LEU A 36 -12.73 -6.71 -7.62
N ALA A 37 -13.16 -7.07 -8.84
CA ALA A 37 -13.91 -8.29 -9.09
C ALA A 37 -13.10 -9.54 -8.69
N ALA A 38 -11.83 -9.63 -9.11
CA ALA A 38 -10.97 -10.77 -8.82
C ALA A 38 -10.65 -10.93 -7.32
N CYS A 39 -10.53 -9.82 -6.59
CA CYS A 39 -10.21 -9.80 -5.17
C CYS A 39 -11.43 -9.98 -4.26
N LYS A 40 -12.66 -9.82 -4.76
CA LYS A 40 -13.88 -9.81 -3.94
C LYS A 40 -14.00 -11.06 -3.07
N GLY A 41 -14.13 -10.86 -1.75
CA GLY A 41 -14.24 -11.94 -0.76
C GLY A 41 -12.95 -12.72 -0.49
N ARG A 42 -11.82 -12.35 -1.13
CA ARG A 42 -10.55 -13.07 -1.03
C ARG A 42 -9.41 -12.20 -0.51
N LEU A 43 -9.33 -10.96 -0.99
CA LEU A 43 -8.23 -10.04 -0.71
C LEU A 43 -8.77 -8.65 -0.38
N ARG A 44 -8.10 -7.98 0.57
CA ARG A 44 -8.24 -6.54 0.81
C ARG A 44 -7.36 -5.77 -0.18
N ILE A 45 -7.70 -4.50 -0.42
CA ILE A 45 -7.01 -3.63 -1.39
C ILE A 45 -6.24 -2.54 -0.65
N MET A 46 -5.00 -2.29 -1.06
CA MET A 46 -4.26 -1.07 -0.74
C MET A 46 -4.15 -0.23 -2.01
N LEU A 47 -4.71 0.98 -1.99
CA LEU A 47 -4.60 1.94 -3.09
C LEU A 47 -3.34 2.78 -2.92
N ASP A 48 -2.58 2.96 -3.99
CA ASP A 48 -1.47 3.92 -4.07
C ASP A 48 -1.81 4.99 -5.11
N ILE A 49 -2.51 6.04 -4.67
CA ILE A 49 -2.97 7.09 -5.57
C ILE A 49 -1.82 8.07 -5.83
N LYS A 50 -1.27 8.00 -7.03
CA LYS A 50 -0.26 8.92 -7.54
C LYS A 50 -0.92 10.13 -8.19
N GLY A 51 -0.33 11.31 -7.98
CA GLY A 51 -0.66 12.53 -8.71
C GLY A 51 0.62 13.22 -9.17
N GLU A 52 0.56 13.89 -10.32
CA GLU A 52 1.60 14.88 -10.66
C GLU A 52 1.39 16.15 -9.81
N LYS A 53 2.22 17.19 -10.01
CA LYS A 53 2.10 18.49 -9.30
C LYS A 53 0.74 19.20 -9.49
N GLN A 54 -0.13 18.68 -10.35
CA GLN A 54 -1.45 19.20 -10.62
C GLN A 54 -2.47 18.50 -9.72
N LYS A 55 -3.47 19.25 -9.23
CA LYS A 55 -4.55 18.69 -8.41
C LYS A 55 -5.24 17.55 -9.15
N LEU A 56 -5.46 16.44 -8.45
CA LEU A 56 -6.25 15.33 -8.99
C LEU A 56 -7.68 15.79 -9.27
N PRO A 57 -8.23 15.52 -10.48
CA PRO A 57 -9.62 15.84 -10.79
C PRO A 57 -10.56 15.14 -9.79
N ARG A 58 -11.60 15.86 -9.36
CA ARG A 58 -12.56 15.30 -8.40
C ARG A 58 -13.32 14.13 -9.00
N GLU A 59 -13.68 14.19 -10.29
CA GLU A 59 -14.38 13.10 -10.96
C GLU A 59 -13.53 11.82 -10.97
N TYR A 60 -12.21 11.93 -11.13
CA TYR A 60 -11.30 10.79 -11.11
C TYR A 60 -11.34 10.07 -9.76
N LEU A 61 -11.25 10.82 -8.65
CA LEU A 61 -11.34 10.24 -7.30
C LEU A 61 -12.73 9.65 -7.02
N GLN A 62 -13.79 10.30 -7.50
CA GLN A 62 -15.15 9.80 -7.36
C GLN A 62 -15.35 8.47 -8.11
N GLN A 63 -14.80 8.32 -9.32
CA GLN A 63 -14.88 7.07 -10.08
C GLN A 63 -14.19 5.91 -9.35
N ILE A 64 -13.05 6.16 -8.70
CA ILE A 64 -12.37 5.16 -7.86
C ILE A 64 -13.26 4.80 -6.67
N GLU A 65 -13.82 5.79 -5.98
CA GLU A 65 -14.72 5.57 -4.85
C GLU A 65 -15.92 4.72 -5.25
N ASP A 66 -16.61 5.08 -6.33
CA ASP A 66 -17.82 4.40 -6.80
C ASP A 66 -17.54 2.95 -7.15
N ALA A 67 -16.43 2.67 -7.85
CA ALA A 67 -15.99 1.31 -8.15
C ALA A 67 -15.73 0.51 -6.86
N MET A 68 -14.98 1.07 -5.92
CA MET A 68 -14.69 0.40 -4.63
C MET A 68 -15.96 0.13 -3.81
N ARG A 69 -16.95 1.03 -3.85
CA ARG A 69 -18.26 0.85 -3.19
C ARG A 69 -19.09 -0.23 -3.84
N GLN A 70 -19.18 -0.24 -5.17
CA GLN A 70 -19.91 -1.25 -5.94
C GLN A 70 -19.38 -2.67 -5.66
N HIS A 71 -18.08 -2.80 -5.38
CA HIS A 71 -17.45 -4.07 -5.03
C HIS A 71 -17.40 -4.36 -3.51
N HIS A 72 -17.95 -3.49 -2.66
CA HIS A 72 -17.93 -3.59 -1.20
C HIS A 72 -16.53 -3.71 -0.57
N GLN A 73 -15.52 -3.09 -1.19
CA GLN A 73 -14.12 -3.16 -0.73
C GLN A 73 -13.61 -1.86 -0.11
N LEU A 74 -14.36 -0.76 -0.20
CA LEU A 74 -13.91 0.56 0.25
C LEU A 74 -13.56 0.61 1.74
N SER A 75 -14.47 0.20 2.63
CA SER A 75 -14.31 0.37 4.09
C SER A 75 -13.19 -0.48 4.70
N GLN A 76 -12.73 -1.51 4.01
CA GLN A 76 -11.64 -2.38 4.44
C GLN A 76 -10.30 -2.06 3.78
N ALA A 77 -10.30 -1.10 2.85
CA ALA A 77 -9.11 -0.75 2.09
C ALA A 77 -8.14 0.10 2.91
N TYR A 78 -6.88 0.01 2.51
CA TYR A 78 -5.84 0.95 2.89
C TYR A 78 -5.55 1.90 1.73
N MET A 79 -5.04 3.09 2.04
CA MET A 79 -4.57 4.01 1.04
C MET A 79 -3.27 4.70 1.44
N ILE A 80 -2.32 4.65 0.52
CA ILE A 80 -1.18 5.57 0.44
C ILE A 80 -1.39 6.49 -0.77
N GLY A 81 -0.77 7.67 -0.78
CA GLY A 81 -0.91 8.60 -1.90
C GLY A 81 -0.79 10.06 -1.50
N VAL A 82 -1.08 10.93 -2.47
CA VAL A 82 -1.04 12.39 -2.32
C VAL A 82 -2.12 12.91 -1.36
N GLU A 83 -1.91 14.09 -0.79
CA GLU A 83 -2.78 14.64 0.26
C GLU A 83 -4.19 14.93 -0.25
N GLU A 84 -4.35 15.31 -1.52
CA GLU A 84 -5.67 15.54 -2.15
C GLU A 84 -6.52 14.26 -2.13
N ALA A 85 -5.90 13.11 -2.42
CA ALA A 85 -6.58 11.82 -2.33
C ALA A 85 -6.93 11.49 -0.86
N LYS A 86 -6.02 11.78 0.08
CA LYS A 86 -6.29 11.63 1.52
C LYS A 86 -7.48 12.45 1.99
N GLN A 87 -7.61 13.70 1.52
CA GLN A 87 -8.75 14.54 1.85
C GLN A 87 -10.06 13.96 1.30
N HIS A 88 -10.05 13.48 0.04
CA HIS A 88 -11.23 12.88 -0.57
C HIS A 88 -11.70 11.59 0.13
N PHE A 89 -10.77 10.74 0.55
CA PHE A 89 -11.04 9.42 1.13
C PHE A 89 -11.11 9.40 2.67
N ARG A 90 -10.94 10.55 3.34
CA ARG A 90 -11.01 10.66 4.79
C ARG A 90 -12.34 10.11 5.33
N GLY A 91 -12.26 9.19 6.29
CA GLY A 91 -13.43 8.54 6.91
C GLY A 91 -14.10 7.47 6.04
N LYS A 92 -13.57 7.17 4.85
CA LYS A 92 -14.12 6.16 3.94
C LYS A 92 -13.29 4.87 3.91
N LEU A 93 -11.99 4.99 4.15
CA LEU A 93 -10.99 3.92 4.23
C LEU A 93 -9.87 4.32 5.21
N ARG A 94 -8.93 3.42 5.53
CA ARG A 94 -7.77 3.79 6.38
C ARG A 94 -6.64 4.37 5.55
N MET A 95 -6.08 5.49 5.99
CA MET A 95 -5.03 6.20 5.26
C MET A 95 -3.69 6.13 6.00
N SER A 96 -2.59 6.12 5.26
CA SER A 96 -1.27 6.19 5.89
C SER A 96 -1.03 7.55 6.52
N ARG A 97 -0.52 7.54 7.76
CA ARG A 97 -0.03 8.72 8.47
C ARG A 97 1.29 8.41 9.18
N GLY A 98 2.06 9.46 9.48
CA GLY A 98 3.29 9.34 10.26
C GLY A 98 2.99 9.00 11.72
N PHE A 99 4.00 8.53 12.46
CA PHE A 99 3.86 8.17 13.86
C PHE A 99 3.35 9.36 14.70
N ASP A 100 4.04 10.50 14.60
CA ASP A 100 3.70 11.70 15.36
C ASP A 100 2.31 12.26 14.99
N ASP A 101 1.93 12.18 13.70
CA ASP A 101 0.60 12.61 13.25
C ASP A 101 -0.52 11.76 13.89
N ILE A 102 -0.29 10.45 14.01
CA ILE A 102 -1.25 9.53 14.63
C ILE A 102 -1.34 9.79 16.13
N VAL A 103 -0.21 10.02 16.80
CA VAL A 103 -0.18 10.41 18.22
C VAL A 103 -0.98 11.70 18.43
N ALA A 104 -0.69 12.74 17.65
CA ALA A 104 -1.39 14.02 17.75
C ALA A 104 -2.89 13.90 17.44
N ALA A 105 -3.28 13.06 16.47
CA ALA A 105 -4.70 12.79 16.18
C ALA A 105 -5.40 12.09 17.34
N ARG A 106 -4.72 11.13 17.99
CA ARG A 106 -5.25 10.44 19.17
C ARG A 106 -5.41 11.40 20.35
N GLU A 107 -4.46 12.30 20.57
CA GLU A 107 -4.54 13.33 21.62
C GLU A 107 -5.71 14.31 21.41
N ARG A 108 -6.09 14.56 20.15
CA ARG A 108 -7.30 15.32 19.79
C ARG A 108 -8.60 14.51 19.93
N GLY A 109 -8.54 13.23 20.30
CA GLY A 109 -9.70 12.35 20.44
C GLY A 109 -10.24 11.80 19.11
N GLU A 110 -9.45 11.80 18.03
CA GLU A 110 -9.85 11.14 16.78
C GLU A 110 -9.86 9.61 16.96
N ASP A 111 -10.80 8.92 16.30
CA ASP A 111 -10.78 7.46 16.17
C ASP A 111 -9.69 7.03 15.17
N VAL A 112 -8.45 7.01 15.66
CA VAL A 112 -7.28 6.71 14.83
C VAL A 112 -7.32 5.29 14.24
N ALA A 113 -7.99 4.34 14.91
CA ALA A 113 -8.06 2.94 14.48
C ALA A 113 -8.96 2.74 13.25
N SER A 114 -10.00 3.55 13.08
CA SER A 114 -10.83 3.54 11.86
C SER A 114 -10.30 4.44 10.75
N LEU A 115 -9.49 5.45 11.09
CA LEU A 115 -9.01 6.46 10.14
C LEU A 115 -7.64 6.15 9.53
N TYR A 116 -6.75 5.51 10.29
CA TYR A 116 -5.33 5.47 9.93
C TYR A 116 -4.72 4.08 10.03
N PHE A 117 -3.58 3.93 9.35
CA PHE A 117 -2.59 2.91 9.59
C PHE A 117 -1.19 3.55 9.54
N TYR A 118 -0.22 2.94 10.20
CA TYR A 118 1.17 3.37 10.17
C TYR A 118 1.94 2.62 9.09
N PHE A 119 2.65 3.35 8.21
CA PHE A 119 3.34 2.79 7.05
C PHE A 119 4.85 3.10 7.07
N PRO A 120 5.62 2.46 7.98
CA PRO A 120 7.05 2.71 8.09
C PRO A 120 7.86 2.06 6.96
N ARG A 121 9.11 2.47 6.80
CA ARG A 121 10.09 1.78 5.97
C ARG A 121 10.73 0.66 6.79
N GLY A 122 10.53 -0.60 6.40
CA GLY A 122 10.99 -1.77 7.17
C GLY A 122 12.49 -1.77 7.47
N ARG A 123 13.32 -1.32 6.51
CA ARG A 123 14.78 -1.25 6.66
C ARG A 123 15.24 -0.40 7.85
N THR A 124 14.50 0.67 8.17
CA THR A 124 14.86 1.59 9.26
C THR A 124 13.96 1.39 10.49
N PHE A 125 13.11 0.36 10.49
CA PHE A 125 12.13 0.13 11.54
C PHE A 125 12.72 -0.80 12.62
N THR A 126 13.14 -0.19 13.72
CA THR A 126 13.87 -0.87 14.81
C THR A 126 12.93 -1.64 15.75
N SER A 127 13.49 -2.45 16.64
CA SER A 127 12.71 -3.16 17.68
C SER A 127 11.99 -2.20 18.63
N GLU A 128 12.62 -1.07 18.93
CA GLU A 128 12.08 0.01 19.74
C GLU A 128 10.91 0.69 19.02
N ASP A 129 11.07 0.99 17.73
CA ASP A 129 10.01 1.58 16.91
C ASP A 129 8.81 0.63 16.79
N ILE A 130 9.04 -0.67 16.63
CA ILE A 130 7.97 -1.68 16.56
C ILE A 130 7.15 -1.66 17.85
N LYS A 131 7.82 -1.71 19.01
CA LYS A 131 7.14 -1.64 20.32
C LYS A 131 6.36 -0.34 20.48
N ALA A 132 6.89 0.78 19.99
CA ALA A 132 6.19 2.06 20.02
C ALA A 132 4.97 2.08 19.09
N ALA A 133 5.12 1.60 17.86
CA ALA A 133 4.07 1.58 16.86
C ALA A 133 2.88 0.71 17.27
N LEU A 134 3.11 -0.45 17.89
CA LEU A 134 2.03 -1.32 18.37
C LEU A 134 1.18 -0.66 19.46
N ARG A 135 1.73 0.31 20.22
CA ARG A 135 0.98 1.08 21.23
C ARG A 135 0.09 2.18 20.62
N LEU A 136 0.16 2.41 19.31
CA LEU A 136 -0.72 3.37 18.65
C LEU A 136 -2.17 2.86 18.54
N GLY A 137 -2.37 1.54 18.56
CA GLY A 137 -3.70 0.94 18.36
C GLY A 137 -4.21 1.04 16.92
N VAL A 138 -3.31 1.21 15.95
CA VAL A 138 -3.62 1.21 14.51
C VAL A 138 -2.86 0.07 13.82
N PRO A 139 -3.31 -0.39 12.64
CA PRO A 139 -2.53 -1.34 11.85
C PRO A 139 -1.14 -0.77 11.51
N VAL A 140 -0.12 -1.62 11.59
CA VAL A 140 1.27 -1.27 11.25
C VAL A 140 1.68 -2.12 10.06
N VAL A 141 1.99 -1.45 8.94
CA VAL A 141 2.25 -2.09 7.65
C VAL A 141 3.60 -1.61 7.12
N PRO A 142 4.74 -2.16 7.57
CA PRO A 142 6.04 -1.79 7.04
C PRO A 142 6.18 -2.15 5.55
N SER A 143 6.87 -1.28 4.83
CA SER A 143 7.25 -1.49 3.43
C SER A 143 8.63 -2.14 3.31
N VAL A 144 8.73 -3.23 2.55
CA VAL A 144 9.97 -3.98 2.28
C VAL A 144 10.12 -4.19 0.78
N ASN A 145 10.81 -3.26 0.13
CA ASN A 145 11.01 -3.26 -1.31
C ASN A 145 12.49 -3.47 -1.66
N THR A 146 12.74 -4.07 -2.80
CA THR A 146 14.07 -4.38 -3.36
C THR A 146 14.99 -3.17 -3.39
N PHE A 147 14.44 -1.98 -3.70
CA PHE A 147 15.19 -0.72 -3.75
C PHE A 147 15.53 -0.13 -2.38
N HIS A 148 14.97 -0.64 -1.28
CA HIS A 148 15.38 -0.23 0.07
C HIS A 148 16.80 -0.70 0.40
N TYR A 149 17.27 -1.76 -0.27
CA TYR A 149 18.48 -2.49 0.08
C TYR A 149 19.55 -2.44 -1.02
N PRO A 150 20.85 -2.47 -0.67
CA PRO A 150 21.92 -2.70 -1.63
C PRO A 150 21.73 -4.03 -2.37
N ALA A 151 21.95 -4.05 -3.69
CA ALA A 151 21.66 -5.22 -4.51
C ALA A 151 22.38 -6.50 -4.05
N ALA A 152 23.64 -6.39 -3.62
CA ALA A 152 24.47 -7.53 -3.20
C ALA A 152 23.99 -8.18 -1.88
N GLU A 153 23.38 -7.41 -0.99
CA GLU A 153 23.01 -7.86 0.36
C GLU A 153 21.49 -7.95 0.55
N ARG A 154 20.73 -7.63 -0.49
CA ARG A 154 19.27 -7.44 -0.44
C ARG A 154 18.54 -8.60 0.24
N MET A 155 18.85 -9.84 -0.16
CA MET A 155 18.17 -11.02 0.37
C MET A 155 18.49 -11.27 1.84
N GLN A 156 19.72 -11.01 2.25
CA GLN A 156 20.17 -11.20 3.63
C GLN A 156 19.59 -10.11 4.54
N GLN A 157 19.72 -8.83 4.16
CA GLN A 157 19.24 -7.72 4.97
C GLN A 157 17.70 -7.72 5.07
N SER A 158 16.98 -7.97 3.97
CA SER A 158 15.51 -8.02 4.02
C SER A 158 15.01 -9.15 4.91
N ARG A 159 15.68 -10.32 4.90
CA ARG A 159 15.36 -11.43 5.80
C ARG A 159 15.50 -11.03 7.26
N VAL A 160 16.63 -10.42 7.64
CA VAL A 160 16.87 -9.97 9.02
C VAL A 160 15.81 -8.97 9.48
N ASP A 161 15.45 -8.02 8.62
CA ASP A 161 14.43 -7.02 8.96
C ASP A 161 13.03 -7.64 9.06
N ILE A 162 12.65 -8.52 8.14
CA ILE A 162 11.37 -9.24 8.17
C ILE A 162 11.28 -10.10 9.43
N GLU A 163 12.31 -10.88 9.76
CA GLU A 163 12.34 -11.69 10.98
C GLU A 163 12.25 -10.82 12.25
N ARG A 164 12.92 -9.65 12.28
CA ARG A 164 12.80 -8.69 13.39
C ARG A 164 11.36 -8.20 13.55
N MET A 165 10.71 -7.82 12.44
CA MET A 165 9.34 -7.31 12.46
C MET A 165 8.33 -8.38 12.87
N LEU A 166 8.46 -9.61 12.35
CA LEU A 166 7.63 -10.74 12.74
C LEU A 166 7.78 -11.07 14.22
N LYS A 167 9.01 -11.20 14.73
CA LYS A 167 9.30 -11.41 16.16
C LYS A 167 8.77 -10.27 17.04
N GLY A 168 8.73 -9.07 16.50
CA GLY A 168 8.18 -7.89 17.17
C GLY A 168 6.65 -7.82 17.17
N GLY A 169 5.94 -8.75 16.52
CA GLY A 169 4.48 -8.82 16.48
C GLY A 169 3.83 -8.12 15.28
N ILE A 170 4.59 -7.75 14.24
CA ILE A 170 4.03 -7.23 12.99
C ILE A 170 3.44 -8.37 12.17
N THR A 171 2.19 -8.21 11.72
CA THR A 171 1.43 -9.24 10.98
C THR A 171 1.05 -8.83 9.57
N GLU A 172 1.18 -7.56 9.20
CA GLU A 172 0.82 -7.04 7.88
C GLU A 172 2.04 -6.37 7.25
N PHE A 173 2.26 -6.57 5.95
CA PHE A 173 3.41 -6.01 5.23
C PHE A 173 3.01 -5.56 3.83
N GLN A 174 3.69 -4.55 3.30
CA GLN A 174 3.79 -4.31 1.86
C GLN A 174 5.17 -4.78 1.42
N ILE A 175 5.24 -5.81 0.57
CA ILE A 175 6.52 -6.41 0.16
C ILE A 175 6.63 -6.55 -1.35
N ASP A 176 7.87 -6.50 -1.85
CA ASP A 176 8.19 -7.08 -3.16
C ASP A 176 8.15 -8.61 -3.05
N SER A 177 7.53 -9.27 -4.04
CA SER A 177 7.25 -10.71 -4.02
C SER A 177 8.50 -11.58 -3.85
N VAL A 178 9.68 -11.13 -4.26
CA VAL A 178 10.95 -11.86 -4.06
C VAL A 178 11.26 -12.18 -2.58
N PHE A 179 10.63 -11.45 -1.64
CA PHE A 179 10.79 -11.65 -0.19
C PHE A 179 9.68 -12.49 0.45
N ASP A 180 8.67 -12.94 -0.30
CA ASP A 180 7.51 -13.68 0.21
C ASP A 180 7.89 -14.97 0.97
N GLN A 181 8.99 -15.62 0.55
CA GLN A 181 9.56 -16.81 1.14
C GLN A 181 9.92 -16.67 2.63
N TRP A 182 10.03 -15.45 3.14
CA TRP A 182 10.28 -15.18 4.57
C TRP A 182 8.99 -15.03 5.38
N LEU A 183 7.85 -14.80 4.73
CA LEU A 183 6.54 -14.76 5.38
C LEU A 183 5.87 -16.14 5.41
N LEU A 184 6.09 -16.97 4.38
CA LEU A 184 5.46 -18.29 4.23
C LEU A 184 6.05 -19.39 5.11
N LYS A 185 7.14 -19.13 5.84
CA LYS A 185 7.92 -20.13 6.57
C LYS A 185 7.71 -20.14 8.08
N LEU A 186 6.83 -19.31 8.63
CA LEU A 186 6.50 -19.39 10.04
C LEU A 186 5.36 -20.41 10.24
N PRO A 187 5.52 -21.39 11.16
CA PRO A 187 4.39 -22.21 11.57
C PRO A 187 3.28 -21.29 12.07
N ALA A 188 2.05 -21.56 11.66
CA ALA A 188 0.90 -21.06 12.38
C ALA A 188 0.96 -21.69 13.77
N ASP A 189 1.14 -20.88 14.80
CA ASP A 189 0.94 -21.30 16.20
C ASP A 189 -0.49 -21.79 16.42
#